data_AF-A0A3C0S7L9-F1
#
_entry.id   AF-A0A3C0S7L9-F1
#
_cell.length_a   1.000
_cell.length_b   1.000
_cell.length_c   1.000
_cell.angle_alpha   90.00
_cell.angle_beta   90.00
_cell.angle_gamma   90.00
#
_symmetry.space_group_name_H-M   'P 1'
#
loop_
_entity.id
_entity.type
_entity.pdbx_description
1 polymer ?
#
loop_
_entity_poly.entity_id
_entity_poly.type
_entity_poly.pdbx_seq_one_letter_code
_entity_poly.pdbx_strand_id
1 'polypeptide(L)'
;KANSRKELIDAIQAMDRILTHQFYIVPHWYIAYDRLVYWRKFSRPAINSSQSAIINNILEWWWWDKDKATKLKEAWASGISLQ
;
A
#
# COMPACT_ATOMS: atom_id res chain seq x y z
N LYS A 1 25.83 -4.58 14.86
CA LYS A 1 24.95 -3.39 15.01
C LYS A 1 25.41 -2.36 13.99
N ALA A 2 24.52 -1.86 13.13
CA ALA A 2 24.85 -0.81 12.16
C ALA A 2 24.48 0.55 12.78
N ASN A 3 25.34 1.56 12.61
CA ASN A 3 25.16 2.90 13.17
C ASN A 3 24.79 3.95 12.11
N SER A 4 24.90 3.61 10.82
CA SER A 4 24.52 4.47 9.70
C SER A 4 23.58 3.74 8.72
N ARG A 5 22.83 4.51 7.91
CA ARG A 5 21.94 3.94 6.88
C ARG A 5 22.72 3.10 5.87
N LYS A 6 23.91 3.55 5.49
CA LYS A 6 24.78 2.82 4.56
C LYS A 6 25.20 1.48 5.13
N GLU A 7 25.72 1.45 6.36
CA GLU A 7 26.07 0.20 7.04
C GLU A 7 24.89 -0.76 7.17
N LEU A 8 23.69 -0.23 7.43
CA LEU A 8 22.48 -1.06 7.52
C LEU A 8 22.14 -1.70 6.17
N ILE A 9 22.23 -0.96 5.06
CA ILE A 9 21.99 -1.50 3.72
C ILE A 9 23.00 -2.60 3.40
N ASP A 10 24.29 -2.33 3.62
CA ASP A 10 25.36 -3.28 3.34
C ASP A 10 25.18 -4.58 4.16
N ALA A 11 24.83 -4.46 5.45
CA ALA A 11 24.56 -5.60 6.32
C ALA A 11 23.33 -6.42 5.91
N ILE A 12 22.22 -5.76 5.53
CA ILE A 12 21.00 -6.45 5.08
C ILE A 12 21.26 -7.20 3.77
N GLN A 13 21.96 -6.59 2.82
CA GLN A 13 22.32 -7.25 1.56
C GLN A 13 23.23 -8.47 1.77
N ALA A 14 24.21 -8.37 2.69
CA ALA A 14 25.05 -9.51 3.05
C ALA A 14 24.22 -10.65 3.68
N MET A 15 23.29 -10.31 4.57
CA MET A 15 22.39 -11.29 5.20
C MET A 15 21.48 -11.99 4.19
N ASP A 16 20.87 -11.25 3.26
CA ASP A 16 20.02 -11.81 2.20
C ASP A 16 20.77 -12.82 1.32
N ARG A 17 22.04 -12.51 0.96
CA ARG A 17 22.90 -13.45 0.24
C ARG A 17 23.18 -14.71 1.05
N ILE A 18 23.49 -14.60 2.33
CA ILE A 18 23.74 -15.76 3.19
C ILE A 18 22.48 -16.65 3.24
N LEU A 19 21.31 -16.06 3.49
CA LEU A 19 20.05 -16.83 3.61
C LEU A 19 19.69 -17.54 2.31
N THR A 20 19.86 -16.90 1.17
CA THR A 20 19.56 -17.47 -0.15
C THR A 20 20.56 -18.55 -0.58
N HIS A 21 21.85 -18.41 -0.26
CA HIS A 21 22.88 -19.41 -0.60
C HIS A 21 22.87 -20.66 0.29
N GLN A 22 22.17 -20.63 1.41
CA GLN A 22 21.99 -21.82 2.26
C GLN A 22 20.74 -22.63 1.90
N PHE A 23 19.97 -22.19 0.88
CA PHE A 23 18.81 -22.90 0.35
C PHE A 23 17.75 -23.29 1.41
N TYR A 24 17.58 -22.45 2.45
CA TYR A 24 16.56 -22.67 3.48
C TYR A 24 15.13 -22.57 2.95
N ILE A 25 14.93 -21.81 1.85
CA ILE A 25 13.62 -21.58 1.22
C ILE A 25 13.75 -21.65 -0.30
N VAL A 26 12.65 -22.00 -0.98
CA VAL A 26 12.50 -21.83 -2.44
C VAL A 26 11.62 -20.60 -2.69
N PRO A 27 12.18 -19.49 -3.20
CA PRO A 27 11.40 -18.29 -3.47
C PRO A 27 10.32 -18.54 -4.52
N HIS A 28 9.12 -18.01 -4.29
CA HIS A 28 8.01 -18.03 -5.24
C HIS A 28 7.83 -16.62 -5.87
N TRP A 29 6.63 -16.31 -6.32
CA TRP A 29 6.25 -15.02 -6.90
C TRP A 29 5.74 -14.04 -5.85
N TYR A 30 5.82 -12.75 -6.17
CA TYR A 30 5.17 -11.67 -5.42
C TYR A 30 4.39 -10.76 -6.38
N ILE A 31 3.39 -10.05 -5.86
CA ILE A 31 2.64 -9.05 -6.61
C ILE A 31 3.24 -7.68 -6.29
N ALA A 32 3.65 -6.92 -7.31
CA ALA A 32 4.27 -5.61 -7.16
C ALA A 32 3.27 -4.45 -6.97
N TYR A 33 2.00 -4.76 -6.74
CA TYR A 33 0.94 -3.78 -6.58
C TYR A 33 -0.12 -4.27 -5.61
N ASP A 34 -0.82 -3.28 -5.06
CA ASP A 34 -1.86 -3.43 -4.09
C ASP A 34 -3.24 -3.38 -4.76
N ARG A 35 -4.13 -4.33 -4.44
CA ARG A 35 -5.51 -4.34 -4.94
C ARG A 35 -6.46 -3.79 -3.88
N LEU A 36 -7.27 -2.82 -4.26
CA LEU A 36 -8.18 -2.13 -3.35
C LEU A 36 -9.56 -1.96 -3.97
N VAL A 37 -10.58 -2.28 -3.21
CA VAL A 37 -11.98 -1.99 -3.53
C VAL A 37 -12.56 -1.16 -2.39
N TYR A 38 -13.06 0.03 -2.71
CA TYR A 38 -13.61 0.94 -1.73
C TYR A 38 -14.72 1.79 -2.34
N TRP A 39 -15.61 2.26 -1.48
CA TRP A 39 -16.67 3.19 -1.87
C TRP A 39 -16.09 4.52 -2.31
N ARG A 40 -16.60 5.08 -3.40
CA ARG A 40 -16.21 6.41 -3.91
C ARG A 40 -16.76 7.55 -3.06
N LYS A 41 -16.43 7.55 -1.77
CA LYS A 41 -16.75 8.55 -0.74
C LYS A 41 -15.52 9.03 0.03
N PHE A 42 -14.34 8.47 -0.28
CA PHE A 42 -13.08 8.81 0.34
C PHE A 42 -12.17 9.56 -0.62
N SER A 43 -11.36 10.45 -0.06
CA SER A 43 -10.26 11.12 -0.74
C SER A 43 -8.93 10.72 -0.11
N ARG A 44 -7.87 10.78 -0.91
CA ARG A 44 -6.55 10.28 -0.56
C ARG A 44 -5.45 11.12 -1.24
N PRO A 45 -4.21 11.08 -0.75
CA PRO A 45 -3.07 11.70 -1.42
C PRO A 45 -2.88 11.14 -2.83
N ALA A 46 -2.32 11.96 -3.73
CA ALA A 46 -2.00 11.51 -5.09
C ALA A 46 -0.88 10.45 -5.11
N ILE A 47 0.03 10.52 -4.13
CA ILE A 47 1.15 9.59 -3.95
C ILE A 47 1.04 8.98 -2.55
N ASN A 48 0.96 7.65 -2.48
CA ASN A 48 0.97 6.91 -1.22
C ASN A 48 2.41 6.74 -0.69
N SER A 49 2.58 6.44 0.59
CA SER A 49 3.92 6.14 1.12
C SER A 49 4.41 4.80 0.64
N SER A 50 5.65 4.82 0.17
CA SER A 50 6.40 3.64 -0.27
C SER A 50 6.86 2.76 0.89
N GLN A 51 6.90 3.28 2.12
CA GLN A 51 7.40 2.57 3.30
C GLN A 51 6.30 2.23 4.31
N SER A 52 5.04 2.35 3.92
CA SER A 52 3.90 2.04 4.78
C SER A 52 3.15 0.83 4.26
N ALA A 53 2.65 0.00 5.18
CA ALA A 53 1.73 -1.07 4.83
C ALA A 53 0.47 -0.46 4.18
N ILE A 54 -0.10 -1.16 3.21
CA ILE A 54 -1.29 -0.71 2.49
C ILE A 54 -2.44 -0.32 3.43
N ILE A 55 -2.64 -1.08 4.51
CA ILE A 55 -3.70 -0.84 5.49
C ILE A 55 -3.51 0.52 6.18
N ASN A 56 -2.27 0.86 6.54
CA ASN A 56 -1.96 2.14 7.18
C ASN A 56 -2.14 3.31 6.22
N ASN A 57 -1.73 3.14 4.95
CA ASN A 57 -1.99 4.15 3.91
C ASN A 57 -3.48 4.49 3.77
N ILE A 58 -4.39 3.54 4.01
CA ILE A 58 -5.84 3.78 3.94
C ILE A 58 -6.37 4.38 5.24
N LEU A 59 -6.05 3.76 6.38
CA LEU A 59 -6.64 4.14 7.66
C LEU A 59 -6.16 5.50 8.15
N GLU A 60 -4.89 5.82 7.92
CA GLU A 60 -4.30 7.04 8.47
C GLU A 60 -4.44 8.22 7.52
N TRP A 61 -4.34 7.98 6.20
CA TRP A 61 -4.14 9.07 5.23
C TRP A 61 -5.34 9.32 4.34
N TRP A 62 -6.37 8.48 4.40
CA TRP A 62 -7.60 8.74 3.67
C TRP A 62 -8.59 9.45 4.59
N TRP A 63 -9.36 10.35 4.01
CA TRP A 63 -10.40 11.07 4.72
C TRP A 63 -11.74 10.94 4.03
N TRP A 64 -12.80 11.11 4.81
CA TRP A 64 -14.14 11.18 4.27
C TRP A 64 -14.35 12.48 3.51
N ASP A 65 -14.83 12.37 2.28
CA ASP A 65 -15.06 13.48 1.37
C ASP A 65 -16.58 13.67 1.20
N LYS A 66 -17.07 14.83 1.64
CA LYS A 66 -18.51 15.12 1.68
C LYS A 66 -19.12 15.11 0.28
N ASP A 67 -18.45 15.72 -0.68
CA ASP A 67 -18.96 15.90 -2.04
C ASP A 67 -19.01 14.57 -2.78
N LYS A 68 -17.96 13.75 -2.63
CA LYS A 68 -17.95 12.39 -3.17
C LYS A 68 -19.03 11.51 -2.54
N ALA A 69 -19.24 11.64 -1.23
CA ALA A 69 -20.27 10.88 -0.53
C ALA A 69 -21.69 11.26 -0.98
N THR A 70 -21.96 12.55 -1.22
CA THR A 70 -23.26 13.01 -1.74
C THR A 70 -23.51 12.48 -3.15
N LYS A 71 -22.51 12.59 -4.05
CA LYS A 71 -22.61 12.02 -5.40
C LYS A 71 -22.87 10.51 -5.38
N LEU A 72 -22.25 9.79 -4.46
CA LEU A 72 -22.49 8.36 -4.27
C LEU A 72 -23.93 8.06 -3.87
N LYS A 73 -24.53 8.88 -2.99
CA LYS A 73 -25.94 8.72 -2.60
C LYS A 73 -26.91 9.03 -3.74
N GLU A 74 -26.65 10.10 -4.51
CA GLU A 74 -27.46 10.46 -5.67
C GLU A 74 -27.43 9.38 -6.76
N ALA A 75 -26.25 8.80 -7.00
CA ALA A 75 -26.07 7.69 -7.92
C ALA A 75 -26.86 6.45 -7.49
N TRP A 76 -26.84 6.12 -6.19
CA TRP A 76 -27.67 5.04 -5.65
C TRP A 76 -29.17 5.31 -5.82
N ALA A 77 -29.62 6.55 -5.58
CA ALA A 77 -31.04 6.91 -5.72
C ALA A 77 -31.52 6.87 -7.17
N SER A 78 -30.65 7.20 -8.13
CA SER A 78 -30.96 7.21 -9.56
C SER A 78 -30.74 5.85 -10.26
N GLY A 79 -30.10 4.89 -9.60
CA GLY A 79 -29.73 3.60 -10.20
C GLY A 79 -28.60 3.69 -11.24
N ILE A 80 -27.91 4.83 -11.33
CA ILE A 80 -26.85 5.10 -12.30
C ILE A 80 -25.49 4.81 -11.66
N SER A 81 -24.57 4.19 -12.41
CA SER A 81 -23.20 3.96 -11.94
C SER A 81 -22.36 5.24 -11.98
N LEU A 82 -21.60 5.51 -10.92
CA LEU A 82 -20.54 6.51 -10.93
C LEU A 82 -19.31 5.97 -11.70
N GLN A 83 -19.17 6.34 -12.98
CA GLN A 83 -17.91 6.19 -13.71
C GLN A 83 -16.87 7.17 -13.18
#